data_AF-A0A662IK84-F1
#
_entry.id   AF-A0A662IK84-F1
#
_cell.length_a   1.000
_cell.length_b   1.000
_cell.length_c   1.000
_cell.angle_alpha   90.00
_cell.angle_beta   90.00
_cell.angle_gamma   90.00
#
_symmetry.space_group_name_H-M   'P 1'
#
loop_
_entity.id
_entity.type
_entity.pdbx_description
1 polymer ?
#
loop_
_entity_poly.entity_id
_entity_poly.type
_entity_poly.pdbx_seq_one_letter_code
_entity_poly.pdbx_strand_id
1 'polypeptide(L)' 'TGRSPLVALKAMQAGLGNLKPGLIVLHGAKTVDKLAVTIAKNEGVPLAISKAPTQQDLLNMLKSIRPGEALLPPI' A
#
# COMPACT_ATOMS: atom_id res chain seq x y z
N THR A 1 21.05 -11.08 0.11
CA THR A 1 20.16 -9.99 0.59
C THR A 1 18.76 -10.20 0.03
N GLY A 2 18.08 -11.25 0.49
CA GLY A 2 16.74 -11.62 0.04
C GLY A 2 15.72 -11.29 1.12
N ARG A 3 15.18 -10.06 1.12
CA ARG A 3 13.97 -9.76 1.88
C ARG A 3 12.89 -9.42 0.89
N SER A 4 11.84 -10.23 0.88
CA SER A 4 10.63 -9.99 0.11
C SER A 4 10.12 -8.57 0.38
N PRO A 5 9.62 -7.85 -0.64
CA PRO A 5 9.14 -6.48 -0.46
C PRO A 5 8.07 -6.44 0.64
N LEU A 6 8.24 -5.51 1.58
CA LEU A 6 7.32 -5.30 2.70
C LEU A 6 5.97 -4.83 2.15
N VAL A 7 4.91 -5.58 2.42
CA VAL A 7 3.53 -5.20 2.14
C VAL A 7 2.93 -4.64 3.42
N ALA A 8 2.67 -3.33 3.47
CA ALA A 8 1.96 -2.70 4.58
C ALA A 8 0.45 -2.72 4.31
N LEU A 9 -0.33 -3.24 5.26
CA LEU A 9 -1.78 -3.39 5.20
C LEU A 9 -2.41 -2.64 6.36
N LYS A 10 -3.18 -1.57 6.13
CA LYS A 10 -4.02 -0.96 7.18
C LYS A 10 -5.41 -1.56 7.12
N ALA A 11 -5.70 -2.40 8.08
CA ALA A 11 -6.99 -3.02 8.34
C ALA A 11 -7.83 -2.12 9.25
N MET A 12 -8.99 -1.64 8.79
CA MET A 12 -9.96 -0.92 9.64
C MET A 12 -11.11 -1.88 9.98
N GLN A 13 -11.30 -2.12 11.28
CA GLN A 13 -12.42 -2.89 11.82
C GLN A 13 -13.49 -1.92 12.33
N ALA A 14 -14.67 -1.95 11.73
CA ALA A 14 -15.89 -1.42 12.34
C ALA A 14 -17.09 -2.21 11.82
N GLY A 15 -17.52 -3.23 12.59
CA GLY A 15 -18.82 -3.89 12.48
C GLY A 15 -19.10 -4.65 11.18
N LEU A 16 -19.26 -5.98 11.30
CA LEU A 16 -19.87 -6.88 10.29
C LEU A 16 -19.06 -7.13 9.01
N GLY A 17 -18.00 -7.95 9.14
CA GLY A 17 -17.65 -8.97 8.13
C GLY A 17 -17.21 -8.48 6.73
N ASN A 18 -16.02 -7.89 6.63
CA ASN A 18 -14.95 -8.31 5.71
C ASN A 18 -13.86 -7.22 5.68
N LEU A 19 -12.70 -7.55 6.24
CA LEU A 19 -11.54 -6.67 6.34
C LEU A 19 -10.82 -6.61 5.00
N LYS A 20 -11.16 -5.62 4.16
CA LYS A 20 -10.45 -5.40 2.90
C LYS A 20 -9.45 -4.24 2.99
N PRO A 21 -8.22 -4.42 2.49
CA PRO A 21 -7.25 -3.33 2.37
C PRO A 21 -7.75 -2.23 1.45
N GLY A 22 -7.36 -0.97 1.68
CA GLY A 22 -7.63 0.11 0.72
C GLY A 22 -6.55 0.27 -0.36
N LEU A 23 -5.34 -0.25 -0.13
CA LEU A 23 -4.16 -0.05 -0.98
C LEU A 23 -3.07 -1.07 -0.63
N ILE A 24 -2.36 -1.59 -1.63
CA ILE A 24 -1.11 -2.34 -1.49
C ILE A 24 0.04 -1.47 -1.97
N VAL A 25 1.11 -1.36 -1.17
CA VAL A 25 2.30 -0.56 -1.50
C VAL A 25 3.56 -1.42 -1.47
N LEU A 26 4.31 -1.43 -2.56
CA LEU A 26 5.65 -2.01 -2.65
C LEU A 26 6.69 -0.95 -2.34
N HIS A 27 7.46 -1.14 -1.27
CA HIS A 27 8.54 -0.22 -0.90
C HIS A 27 9.91 -0.80 -1.25
N GLY A 28 10.77 0.01 -1.87
CA GLY A 28 12.10 -0.42 -2.33
C GLY A 28 12.09 -1.30 -3.59
N ALA A 29 10.92 -1.57 -4.16
CA ALA A 29 10.80 -2.28 -5.42
C ALA A 29 11.09 -1.34 -6.59
N LYS A 30 12.01 -1.74 -7.49
CA LYS A 30 12.29 -0.99 -8.73
C LYS A 30 11.29 -1.30 -9.84
N THR A 31 10.66 -2.46 -9.77
CA THR A 31 9.71 -2.98 -10.75
C THR A 31 8.49 -3.51 -10.03
N VAL A 32 7.37 -3.55 -10.75
CA VAL A 32 6.14 -4.14 -10.24
C VAL A 32 6.30 -5.66 -10.18
N ASP A 33 6.08 -6.24 -9.00
CA ASP A 33 6.16 -7.69 -8.79
C ASP A 33 4.87 -8.40 -9.27
N LYS A 34 5.01 -9.50 -10.01
CA LYS A 34 3.87 -10.26 -10.55
C LYS A 34 2.96 -10.82 -9.45
N LEU A 35 3.52 -11.29 -8.34
CA LEU A 35 2.77 -11.78 -7.19
C LEU A 35 1.95 -10.64 -6.58
N ALA A 36 2.54 -9.46 -6.43
CA ALA A 36 1.84 -8.29 -5.92
C ALA A 36 0.65 -7.88 -6.81
N VAL A 37 0.81 -7.97 -8.14
CA VAL A 37 -0.29 -7.75 -9.10
C VAL A 37 -1.41 -8.78 -8.90
N THR A 38 -1.07 -10.05 -8.75
CA THR A 38 -2.06 -11.11 -8.52
C THR A 38 -2.82 -10.90 -7.21
N ILE A 39 -2.12 -10.55 -6.13
CA ILE A 39 -2.74 -10.26 -4.83
C ILE A 39 -3.68 -9.05 -4.97
N ALA A 40 -3.22 -7.94 -5.57
CA ALA A 40 -4.03 -6.75 -5.75
C ALA A 40 -5.30 -7.01 -6.57
N LYS A 41 -5.20 -7.81 -7.64
CA LYS A 41 -6.35 -8.22 -8.46
C LYS A 41 -7.34 -9.08 -7.68
N ASN A 42 -6.85 -10.07 -6.93
CA ASN A 42 -7.71 -10.98 -6.15
C ASN A 42 -8.43 -10.24 -5.00
N GLU A 43 -7.75 -9.29 -4.36
CA GLU A 43 -8.33 -8.47 -3.29
C GLU A 43 -9.27 -7.39 -3.82
N GLY A 44 -9.07 -6.94 -5.07
CA GLY A 44 -9.82 -5.86 -5.70
C GLY A 44 -9.38 -4.48 -5.22
N VAL A 45 -8.07 -4.30 -4.99
CA VAL A 45 -7.49 -3.09 -4.38
C VAL A 45 -6.37 -2.51 -5.24
N PRO A 46 -6.14 -1.19 -5.23
CA PRO A 46 -5.03 -0.58 -5.97
C PRO A 46 -3.65 -1.08 -5.50
N LEU A 47 -2.69 -1.07 -6.43
CA LEU A 47 -1.29 -1.39 -6.19
C LEU A 47 -0.41 -0.18 -6.54
N ALA A 48 0.52 0.18 -5.66
CA ALA A 48 1.47 1.26 -5.87
C ALA A 48 2.92 0.83 -5.55
N ILE A 49 3.89 1.52 -6.16
CA ILE A 49 5.30 1.47 -5.75
C ILE A 49 5.61 2.77 -5.00
N SER A 50 6.17 2.67 -3.80
CA SER A 50 6.60 3.82 -3.03
C SER A 50 8.01 4.25 -3.42
N LYS A 51 8.16 5.57 -3.61
CA LYS A 51 9.46 6.26 -3.77
C LYS A 51 10.05 6.73 -2.44
N ALA A 52 9.40 6.45 -1.31
CA ALA A 52 9.94 6.79 0.00
C ALA A 52 11.32 6.13 0.18
N PRO A 53 12.31 6.84 0.75
CA PRO A 53 13.66 6.29 0.89
C PRO A 53 13.76 5.28 2.03
N THR A 54 12.96 5.42 3.09
CA THR A 54 12.92 4.48 4.21
C THR A 54 11.49 4.00 4.53
N GLN A 55 11.38 2.91 5.29
CA GLN A 55 10.10 2.42 5.78
C GLN A 55 9.43 3.46 6.70
N GLN A 56 10.23 4.20 7.47
CA GLN A 56 9.72 5.24 8.35
C GLN A 56 9.10 6.40 7.57
N ASP A 57 9.73 6.80 6.46
CA ASP A 57 9.19 7.83 5.58
C ASP A 57 7.87 7.39 4.95
N LEU A 58 7.81 6.13 4.48
CA LEU A 58 6.56 5.56 3.98
C LEU A 58 5.46 5.60 5.05
N LEU A 59 5.77 5.17 6.28
CA LEU A 59 4.81 5.18 7.38
C LEU A 59 4.33 6.59 7.71
N ASN A 60 5.24 7.58 7.69
CA ASN A 60 4.89 8.98 7.92
C ASN A 60 3.97 9.52 6.81
N MET A 61 4.26 9.20 5.54
CA MET A 61 3.40 9.54 4.41
C MET A 61 2.02 8.88 4.49
N LEU A 62 1.96 7.59 4.83
CA LEU A 62 0.67 6.88 4.95
C LEU A 62 -0.18 7.42 6.10
N LYS A 63 0.47 7.88 7.19
CA LYS A 63 -0.21 8.51 8.33
C LYS A 63 -0.75 9.90 8.03
N SER A 64 -0.15 10.64 7.07
CA SER A 64 -0.64 11.97 6.68
C SER A 64 -1.85 11.92 5.74
N ILE A 65 -2.14 10.76 5.14
CA ILE A 65 -3.32 10.59 4.29
C ILE A 65 -4.57 10.50 5.16
N ARG A 66 -5.48 11.46 4.98
CA ARG A 66 -6.80 11.43 5.60
C ARG A 66 -7.74 10.52 4.78
N PRO A 67 -8.50 9.61 5.42
CA PRO A 67 -9.50 8.82 4.71
C PRO A 67 -10.49 9.74 3.97
N GLY A 68 -10.63 9.57 2.65
CA GLY A 68 -11.57 10.34 1.81
C GLY A 68 -10.96 11.49 1.02
N GLU A 69 -9.69 11.86 1.24
CA GLU A 69 -8.99 12.77 0.32
C GLU A 69 -8.29 11.97 -0.78
N ALA A 70 -8.63 12.28 -2.03
CA ALA A 70 -7.90 11.74 -3.17
C ALA A 70 -6.43 12.17 -3.09
N LEU A 71 -5.52 11.23 -3.33
CA LEU A 71 -4.10 11.50 -3.50
C LEU A 71 -3.91 12.22 -4.84
N LEU A 72 -4.28 13.51 -4.89
CA LEU A 72 -3.97 14.33 -6.06
C LEU A 72 -2.45 14.39 -6.17
N PRO A 73 -1.86 14.06 -7.33
CA PRO A 73 -0.43 14.22 -7.51
C PRO A 73 -0.09 15.69 -7.26
N PRO A 74 1.04 15.99 -6.57
CA PRO A 74 1.50 17.36 -6.47
C PRO A 74 1.72 17.92 -7.88
N ILE A 75 1.14 19.10 -8.12
CA ILE A 75 1.26 19.88 -9.36
C ILE A 75 2.68 20.38 -9.55
#